data_AF-A0AA43IU29-F1
#
_entry.id   AF-A0AA43IU29-F1
#
_cell.length_a   1.000
_cell.length_b   1.000
_cell.length_c   1.000
_cell.angle_alpha   90.00
_cell.angle_beta   90.00
_cell.angle_gamma   90.00
#
_symmetry.space_group_name_H-M   'P 1'
#
loop_
_entity.id
_entity.type
_entity.pdbx_description
1 polymer ?
#
loop_
_entity_poly.entity_id
_entity_poly.type
_entity_poly.pdbx_seq_one_letter_code
_entity_poly.pdbx_strand_id
1 'polypeptide(L)'
;MDIESFSQCITYLQNSAPARNAIEKALPIVGTLAGTFLGFILNFSWTLHKESRSNKNKLMCMDEDTHRINHFLLEMTKQYAEHLKKVVIRDYPTSHNLPSEIHSSCIEEYFTEVAHKYTKNQRYWLQELSSQLKYINTNLSDIRTREEIDPYNLSKKFLDGISSALFCSKLCVMIMKNETLPDIPLEKQLELLGISPVAVQAYVVARANADNKNSHLHL
;
A
#
# COMPACT_ATOMS: atom_id res chain seq x y z
N MET A 1 30.63 -48.40 68.39
CA MET A 1 29.32 -47.89 67.93
C MET A 1 29.07 -48.58 66.61
N ASP A 2 28.27 -49.64 66.65
CA ASP A 2 28.27 -50.68 65.63
C ASP A 2 27.61 -50.22 64.34
N ILE A 3 28.25 -50.54 63.21
CA ILE A 3 27.75 -50.30 61.84
C ILE A 3 26.31 -50.82 61.66
N GLU A 4 25.91 -51.85 62.40
CA GLU A 4 24.57 -52.41 62.41
C GLU A 4 23.52 -51.49 63.05
N SER A 5 23.89 -50.74 64.08
CA SER A 5 23.00 -49.74 64.70
C SER A 5 22.77 -48.53 63.79
N PHE A 6 23.77 -48.18 62.97
CA PHE A 6 23.67 -47.10 62.00
C PHE A 6 22.86 -47.50 60.77
N SER A 7 23.00 -48.76 60.31
CA SER A 7 22.18 -49.29 59.21
C SER A 7 20.71 -49.36 59.62
N GLN A 8 20.40 -49.79 60.85
CA GLN A 8 19.04 -49.79 61.37
C GLN A 8 18.41 -48.39 61.44
N CYS A 9 19.16 -47.36 61.83
CA CYS A 9 18.67 -45.97 61.80
C CYS A 9 18.37 -45.48 60.37
N ILE A 10 19.20 -45.83 59.39
CA ILE A 10 18.95 -45.49 57.97
C ILE A 10 17.73 -46.24 57.43
N THR A 11 17.59 -47.53 57.77
CA THR A 11 16.42 -48.33 57.39
C THR A 11 15.14 -47.81 58.06
N TYR A 12 15.23 -47.36 59.32
CA TYR A 12 14.09 -46.76 60.02
C TYR A 12 13.69 -45.42 59.40
N LEU A 13 14.64 -44.56 59.02
CA LEU A 13 14.37 -43.30 58.30
C LEU A 13 13.78 -43.52 56.90
N GLN A 14 14.25 -44.54 56.18
CA GLN A 14 13.68 -44.93 54.88
C GLN A 14 12.27 -45.54 55.00
N ASN A 15 11.99 -46.27 56.08
CA ASN A 15 10.68 -46.88 56.34
C ASN A 15 9.69 -45.95 57.06
N SER A 16 10.16 -44.86 57.68
CA SER A 16 9.34 -43.85 58.37
C SER A 16 9.10 -42.58 57.54
N ALA A 17 9.78 -42.43 56.41
CA ALA A 17 9.27 -41.56 55.36
C ALA A 17 7.99 -42.22 54.82
N PRO A 18 6.78 -41.64 55.03
CA PRO A 18 5.59 -42.20 54.41
C PRO A 18 5.90 -42.30 52.92
N ALA A 19 5.71 -43.48 52.34
CA ALA A 19 5.81 -43.67 50.91
C ALA A 19 4.82 -42.68 50.29
N ARG A 20 5.29 -41.47 49.95
CA ARG A 20 4.45 -40.44 49.33
C ARG A 20 3.79 -41.14 48.17
N ASN A 21 2.47 -41.30 48.27
CA ASN A 21 1.69 -42.07 47.32
C ASN A 21 2.09 -41.59 45.93
N ALA A 22 2.21 -42.50 44.95
CA ALA A 22 2.60 -42.13 43.58
C ALA A 22 1.77 -40.94 43.04
N ILE A 23 0.53 -40.80 43.55
CA ILE A 23 -0.38 -39.69 43.36
C ILE A 23 0.17 -38.34 43.86
N GLU A 24 0.73 -38.26 45.07
CA GLU A 24 1.32 -37.03 45.63
C GLU A 24 2.59 -36.58 44.89
N LYS A 25 3.31 -37.51 44.26
CA LYS A 25 4.47 -37.21 43.39
C LYS A 25 4.05 -36.83 41.96
N ALA A 26 2.94 -37.39 41.46
CA ALA A 26 2.43 -37.10 40.12
C ALA A 26 1.62 -35.80 40.03
N LEU A 27 0.90 -35.42 41.10
CA LEU A 27 0.07 -34.21 41.14
C LEU A 27 0.82 -32.92 40.77
N PRO A 28 2.03 -32.65 41.31
CA PRO A 28 2.80 -31.45 40.96
C PRO A 28 3.26 -31.46 39.50
N ILE A 29 3.62 -32.63 38.97
CA ILE A 29 4.09 -32.79 37.60
C ILE A 29 2.93 -32.55 36.61
N VAL A 30 1.78 -33.17 36.86
CA VAL A 30 0.55 -32.97 36.07
C VAL A 30 0.06 -31.53 36.20
N GLY A 31 0.06 -30.95 37.39
CA GLY A 31 -0.31 -29.56 37.63
C GLY A 31 0.61 -28.57 36.91
N THR A 32 1.92 -28.83 36.90
CA THR A 32 2.90 -28.02 36.17
C THR A 32 2.71 -28.15 34.67
N LEU A 33 2.50 -29.37 34.14
CA LEU A 33 2.23 -29.61 32.72
C LEU A 33 0.91 -28.97 32.26
N ALA A 34 -0.15 -29.08 33.06
CA ALA A 34 -1.43 -28.45 32.77
C ALA A 34 -1.31 -26.91 32.82
N GLY A 35 -0.60 -26.38 33.81
CA GLY A 35 -0.33 -24.94 33.94
C GLY A 35 0.50 -24.38 32.78
N THR A 36 1.55 -25.08 32.35
CA THR A 36 2.37 -24.67 31.19
C THR A 36 1.58 -24.77 29.89
N PHE A 37 0.78 -25.82 29.71
CA PHE A 37 -0.08 -25.97 28.54
C PHE A 37 -1.15 -24.88 28.46
N LEU A 38 -1.81 -24.57 29.58
CA LEU A 38 -2.77 -23.45 29.68
C LEU A 38 -2.09 -22.11 29.41
N GLY A 39 -0.91 -21.87 30.01
CA GLY A 39 -0.12 -20.66 29.78
C GLY A 39 0.29 -20.50 28.31
N PHE A 40 0.66 -21.59 27.64
CA PHE A 40 0.98 -21.59 26.21
C PHE A 40 -0.24 -21.26 25.36
N ILE A 41 -1.40 -21.88 25.62
CA ILE A 41 -2.65 -21.59 24.90
C ILE A 41 -3.06 -20.12 25.07
N LEU A 42 -2.97 -19.59 26.30
CA LEU A 42 -3.29 -18.19 26.59
C LEU A 42 -2.35 -17.24 25.85
N ASN A 43 -1.05 -17.49 25.88
CA ASN A 43 -0.06 -16.69 25.15
C ASN A 43 -0.26 -16.76 23.63
N PHE A 44 -0.55 -17.95 23.09
CA PHE A 44 -0.83 -18.13 21.67
C PHE A 44 -2.08 -17.36 21.25
N SER A 45 -3.17 -17.47 22.03
CA SER A 45 -4.43 -16.76 21.77
C SER A 45 -4.25 -15.24 21.86
N TRP A 46 -3.51 -14.75 22.86
CA TRP A 46 -3.18 -13.33 23.00
C TRP A 46 -2.36 -12.82 21.82
N THR A 47 -1.39 -13.61 21.35
CA THR A 47 -0.55 -13.28 20.19
C THR A 47 -1.39 -13.17 18.93
N LEU A 48 -2.28 -14.14 18.68
CA LEU A 48 -3.21 -14.09 17.55
C LEU A 48 -4.12 -12.87 17.59
N HIS A 49 -4.61 -12.51 18.77
CA HIS A 49 -5.46 -11.32 18.93
C HIS A 49 -4.68 -10.02 18.63
N LYS A 50 -3.45 -9.90 19.15
CA LYS A 50 -2.57 -8.77 18.88
C LYS A 50 -2.23 -8.65 17.39
N GLU A 51 -1.92 -9.77 16.74
CA GLU A 51 -1.62 -9.83 15.31
C GLU A 51 -2.84 -9.46 14.47
N SER A 52 -4.03 -9.97 14.81
CA SER A 52 -5.28 -9.60 14.16
C SER A 52 -5.54 -8.09 14.20
N ARG A 53 -5.35 -7.47 15.37
CA ARG A 53 -5.49 -6.01 15.53
C ARG A 53 -4.45 -5.24 14.73
N SER A 54 -3.19 -5.70 14.72
CA SER A 54 -2.11 -5.11 13.93
C SER A 54 -2.43 -5.15 12.43
N ASN A 55 -2.85 -6.31 11.92
CA ASN A 55 -3.23 -6.48 10.53
C ASN A 55 -4.43 -5.61 10.14
N LYS A 56 -5.43 -5.48 11.03
CA LYS A 56 -6.56 -4.58 10.81
C LYS A 56 -6.12 -3.12 10.66
N ASN A 57 -5.21 -2.66 11.52
CA ASN A 57 -4.68 -1.30 11.44
C ASN A 57 -3.90 -1.07 10.14
N LYS A 58 -3.04 -2.01 9.75
CA LYS A 58 -2.28 -1.93 8.48
C LYS A 58 -3.19 -1.85 7.27
N LEU A 59 -4.24 -2.68 7.22
CA LEU A 59 -5.23 -2.65 6.15
C LEU A 59 -5.98 -1.30 6.11
N MET A 60 -6.34 -0.75 7.27
CA MET A 60 -6.95 0.58 7.37
C MET A 60 -6.02 1.67 6.83
N CYS A 61 -4.74 1.68 7.25
CA CYS A 61 -3.77 2.66 6.75
C CYS A 61 -3.55 2.53 5.24
N MET A 62 -3.53 1.32 4.69
CA MET A 62 -3.40 1.11 3.24
C MET A 62 -4.64 1.60 2.47
N ASP A 63 -5.83 1.41 3.02
CA ASP A 63 -7.07 1.92 2.42
C ASP A 63 -7.11 3.46 2.43
N GLU A 64 -6.74 4.07 3.55
CA GLU A 64 -6.58 5.53 3.68
C GLU A 64 -5.52 6.08 2.71
N ASP A 65 -4.38 5.39 2.59
CA ASP A 65 -3.31 5.77 1.67
C ASP A 65 -3.78 5.68 0.21
N THR A 66 -4.55 4.64 -0.14
CA THR A 66 -5.15 4.47 -1.47
C THR A 66 -6.14 5.60 -1.79
N HIS A 67 -6.99 5.98 -0.83
CA HIS A 67 -7.90 7.12 -0.98
C HIS A 67 -7.14 8.43 -1.18
N ARG A 68 -6.09 8.65 -0.39
CA ARG A 68 -5.24 9.85 -0.46
C ARG A 68 -4.52 9.94 -1.80
N ILE A 69 -3.92 8.84 -2.26
CA ILE A 69 -3.28 8.73 -3.58
C ILE A 69 -4.29 9.05 -4.67
N ASN A 70 -5.48 8.44 -4.63
CA ASN A 70 -6.53 8.71 -5.60
C ASN A 70 -6.88 10.20 -5.67
N HIS A 71 -7.09 10.85 -4.52
CA HIS A 71 -7.36 12.28 -4.47
C HIS A 71 -6.23 13.11 -5.10
N PHE A 72 -4.97 12.80 -4.77
CA PHE A 72 -3.82 13.50 -5.36
C PHE A 72 -3.73 13.31 -6.87
N LEU A 73 -4.00 12.10 -7.38
CA LEU A 73 -3.98 11.81 -8.80
C LEU A 73 -5.04 12.62 -9.55
N LEU A 74 -6.26 12.72 -9.00
CA LEU A 74 -7.34 13.50 -9.62
C LEU A 74 -7.01 15.00 -9.66
N GLU A 75 -6.49 15.56 -8.57
CA GLU A 75 -6.08 16.97 -8.54
C GLU A 75 -4.91 17.24 -9.49
N MET A 76 -3.95 16.33 -9.57
CA MET A 76 -2.85 16.43 -10.51
C MET A 76 -3.32 16.35 -11.96
N THR A 77 -4.29 15.49 -12.29
CA THR A 77 -4.90 15.43 -13.63
C THR A 77 -5.49 16.78 -14.02
N LYS A 78 -6.21 17.45 -13.10
CA LYS A 78 -6.76 18.79 -13.35
C LYS A 78 -5.64 19.79 -13.63
N GLN A 79 -4.57 19.77 -12.85
CA GLN A 79 -3.43 20.66 -13.05
C GLN A 79 -2.71 20.39 -14.39
N TYR A 80 -2.50 19.12 -14.76
CA TYR A 80 -1.92 18.79 -16.05
C TYR A 80 -2.78 19.28 -17.21
N ALA A 81 -4.10 19.11 -17.14
CA ALA A 81 -5.01 19.59 -18.19
C ALA A 81 -4.97 21.13 -18.32
N GLU A 82 -4.91 21.85 -17.21
CA GLU A 82 -4.80 23.30 -17.20
C GLU A 82 -3.45 23.79 -17.74
N HIS A 83 -2.34 23.11 -17.42
CA HIS A 83 -1.04 23.42 -17.98
C HIS A 83 -0.93 23.05 -19.47
N LEU A 84 -1.52 21.93 -19.88
CA LEU A 84 -1.58 21.53 -21.28
C LEU A 84 -2.33 22.57 -22.12
N LYS A 85 -3.48 23.06 -21.62
CA LYS A 85 -4.22 24.16 -22.26
C LYS A 85 -3.33 25.37 -22.50
N LYS A 86 -2.57 25.79 -21.48
CA LYS A 86 -1.63 26.92 -21.55
C LYS A 86 -0.52 26.71 -22.59
N VAL A 87 0.06 25.51 -22.64
CA VAL A 87 1.07 25.16 -23.65
C VAL A 87 0.49 25.21 -25.06
N VAL A 88 -0.72 24.69 -25.27
CA VAL A 88 -1.38 24.68 -26.59
C VAL A 88 -1.64 26.09 -27.10
N ILE A 89 -2.02 27.04 -26.23
CA ILE A 89 -2.22 28.46 -26.60
C ILE A 89 -0.92 29.28 -26.56
N ARG A 90 0.24 28.64 -26.36
CA ARG A 90 1.58 29.26 -26.27
C ARG A 90 1.72 30.29 -25.14
N ASP A 91 0.91 30.15 -24.09
CA ASP A 91 0.99 30.94 -22.85
C ASP A 91 1.80 30.16 -21.81
N TYR A 92 3.12 30.18 -21.94
CA TYR A 92 4.00 29.30 -21.18
C TYR A 92 3.99 29.61 -19.68
N PRO A 93 3.58 28.66 -18.83
CA PRO A 93 3.50 28.91 -17.40
C PRO A 93 4.91 29.01 -16.77
N THR A 94 5.23 30.17 -16.20
CA THR A 94 6.49 30.43 -15.48
C THR A 94 6.63 29.62 -14.20
N SER A 95 5.56 29.01 -13.69
CA SER A 95 5.55 28.05 -12.59
C SER A 95 4.48 26.97 -12.79
N HIS A 96 4.70 25.78 -12.23
CA HIS A 96 3.69 24.74 -12.13
C HIS A 96 3.43 24.42 -10.65
N ASN A 97 2.17 24.13 -10.30
CA ASN A 97 1.78 23.76 -8.94
C ASN A 97 1.77 22.24 -8.72
N LEU A 98 2.39 21.50 -9.64
CA LEU A 98 2.47 20.04 -9.57
C LEU A 98 3.25 19.62 -8.31
N PRO A 99 2.82 18.53 -7.65
CA PRO A 99 3.55 17.98 -6.51
C PRO A 99 4.95 17.55 -6.93
N SER A 100 5.91 17.58 -6.01
CA SER A 100 7.27 17.10 -6.29
C SER A 100 7.33 15.59 -6.49
N GLU A 101 6.53 14.86 -5.71
CA GLU A 101 6.49 13.40 -5.70
C GLU A 101 5.17 12.94 -5.09
N ILE A 102 4.74 11.73 -5.46
CA ILE A 102 3.62 11.02 -4.85
C ILE A 102 4.19 9.83 -4.10
N HIS A 103 3.92 9.77 -2.80
CA HIS A 103 4.38 8.69 -1.95
C HIS A 103 3.24 7.74 -1.60
N SER A 104 3.50 6.44 -1.71
CA SER A 104 2.65 5.35 -1.26
C SER A 104 3.26 4.63 -0.06
N SER A 105 3.62 5.40 0.97
CA SER A 105 4.43 4.92 2.11
C SER A 105 3.81 3.72 2.83
N CYS A 106 2.49 3.72 3.05
CA CYS A 106 1.82 2.63 3.75
C CYS A 106 1.70 1.38 2.87
N ILE A 107 1.53 1.55 1.56
CA ILE A 107 1.53 0.43 0.62
C ILE A 107 2.92 -0.22 0.57
N GLU A 108 3.98 0.58 0.44
CA GLU A 108 5.36 0.07 0.38
C GLU A 108 5.79 -0.64 1.67
N GLU A 109 5.40 -0.10 2.82
CA GLU A 109 5.79 -0.65 4.12
C GLU A 109 4.97 -1.90 4.50
N TYR A 110 3.65 -1.87 4.31
CA TYR A 110 2.77 -2.90 4.87
C TYR A 110 2.33 -3.99 3.89
N PHE A 111 2.45 -3.78 2.57
CA PHE A 111 1.86 -4.69 1.60
C PHE A 111 2.35 -6.13 1.76
N THR A 112 3.64 -6.37 1.97
CA THR A 112 4.20 -7.72 2.10
C THR A 112 3.63 -8.47 3.31
N GLU A 113 3.32 -7.75 4.39
CA GLU A 113 2.81 -8.33 5.63
C GLU A 113 1.32 -8.68 5.54
N VAL A 114 0.53 -7.85 4.86
CA VAL A 114 -0.93 -8.04 4.74
C VAL A 114 -1.41 -8.49 3.37
N ALA A 115 -0.51 -8.79 2.42
CA ALA A 115 -0.85 -9.25 1.06
C ALA A 115 -1.82 -10.43 1.04
N HIS A 116 -1.70 -11.33 2.00
CA HIS A 116 -2.55 -12.52 2.13
C HIS A 116 -4.03 -12.18 2.46
N LYS A 117 -4.32 -10.95 2.92
CA LYS A 117 -5.68 -10.47 3.19
C LYS A 117 -6.38 -9.88 1.96
N TYR A 118 -5.63 -9.50 0.93
CA TYR A 118 -6.17 -8.99 -0.33
C TYR A 118 -6.51 -10.12 -1.31
N THR A 119 -7.48 -9.86 -2.20
CA THR A 119 -7.75 -10.76 -3.32
C THR A 119 -6.58 -10.79 -4.30
N LYS A 120 -6.54 -11.82 -5.18
CA LYS A 120 -5.51 -11.91 -6.23
C LYS A 120 -5.49 -10.67 -7.12
N ASN A 121 -6.67 -10.14 -7.47
CA ASN A 121 -6.80 -8.97 -8.33
C ASN A 121 -6.36 -7.70 -7.62
N GLN A 122 -6.75 -7.50 -6.36
CA GLN A 122 -6.29 -6.36 -5.57
C GLN A 122 -4.77 -6.33 -5.40
N ARG A 123 -4.14 -7.50 -5.15
CA ARG A 123 -2.67 -7.59 -5.10
C ARG A 123 -2.04 -7.17 -6.42
N TYR A 124 -2.58 -7.61 -7.55
CA TYR A 124 -2.10 -7.23 -8.86
C TYR A 124 -2.24 -5.71 -9.09
N TRP A 125 -3.41 -5.13 -8.79
CA TRP A 125 -3.63 -3.69 -8.95
C TRP A 125 -2.76 -2.85 -8.02
N LEU A 126 -2.50 -3.30 -6.79
CA LEU A 126 -1.59 -2.61 -5.87
C LEU A 126 -0.15 -2.60 -6.41
N GLN A 127 0.32 -3.73 -6.94
CA GLN A 127 1.65 -3.80 -7.56
C GLN A 127 1.75 -2.92 -8.81
N GLU A 128 0.73 -2.94 -9.66
CA GLU A 128 0.65 -2.09 -10.84
C GLU A 128 0.62 -0.60 -10.44
N LEU A 129 -0.17 -0.24 -9.42
CA LEU A 129 -0.22 1.12 -8.88
C LEU A 129 1.17 1.58 -8.42
N SER A 130 1.88 0.78 -7.63
CA SER A 130 3.24 1.12 -7.18
C SER A 130 4.22 1.30 -8.34
N SER A 131 4.09 0.49 -9.40
CA SER A 131 4.92 0.63 -10.62
C SER A 131 4.63 1.94 -11.36
N GLN A 132 3.35 2.25 -11.56
CA GLN A 132 2.91 3.44 -12.28
C GLN A 132 3.18 4.74 -11.50
N LEU A 133 3.11 4.71 -10.17
CA LEU A 133 3.49 5.86 -9.33
C LEU A 133 4.97 6.21 -9.51
N LYS A 134 5.86 5.23 -9.65
CA LYS A 134 7.28 5.48 -9.96
C LYS A 134 7.44 6.17 -11.32
N TYR A 135 6.70 5.72 -12.34
CA TYR A 135 6.68 6.37 -13.65
C TYR A 135 6.19 7.83 -13.57
N ILE A 136 5.12 8.08 -12.82
CA ILE A 136 4.61 9.45 -12.60
C ILE A 136 5.67 10.31 -11.91
N ASN A 137 6.34 9.80 -10.88
CA ASN A 137 7.39 10.53 -10.17
C ASN A 137 8.58 10.87 -11.08
N THR A 138 8.97 9.97 -11.99
CA THR A 138 9.97 10.27 -13.03
C THR A 138 9.48 11.37 -13.98
N ASN A 139 8.22 11.31 -14.42
CA ASN A 139 7.66 12.35 -15.28
C ASN A 139 7.62 13.73 -14.59
N LEU A 140 7.27 13.77 -13.29
CA LEU A 140 7.28 14.99 -12.47
C LEU A 140 8.70 15.56 -12.34
N SER A 141 9.70 14.71 -12.13
CA SER A 141 11.10 15.17 -12.09
C SER A 141 11.55 15.77 -13.41
N ASP A 142 11.18 15.16 -14.54
CA ASP A 142 11.54 15.63 -15.88
C ASP A 142 10.89 16.99 -16.18
N ILE A 143 9.63 17.19 -15.81
CA ILE A 143 8.93 18.47 -16.01
C ILE A 143 9.59 19.60 -15.19
N ARG A 144 10.14 19.27 -14.01
CA ARG A 144 10.73 20.25 -13.09
C ARG A 144 12.14 20.69 -13.50
N THR A 145 12.94 19.82 -14.10
CA THR A 145 14.34 20.13 -14.43
C THR A 145 14.51 21.16 -15.54
N ARG A 146 13.43 21.56 -16.24
CA ARG A 146 13.22 22.81 -17.03
C ARG A 146 14.27 23.26 -18.06
N GLU A 147 15.44 22.64 -18.16
CA GLU A 147 16.44 22.98 -19.16
C GLU A 147 15.95 22.48 -20.53
N GLU A 148 15.32 23.40 -21.28
CA GLU A 148 15.01 23.31 -22.71
C GLU A 148 14.02 22.21 -23.15
N ILE A 149 12.87 22.10 -22.47
CA ILE A 149 11.78 21.28 -23.01
C ILE A 149 11.03 22.08 -24.08
N ASP A 150 11.30 21.77 -25.35
CA ASP A 150 10.50 22.18 -26.51
C ASP A 150 8.98 22.05 -26.22
N PRO A 151 8.14 23.05 -26.55
CA PRO A 151 6.70 23.04 -26.28
C PRO A 151 5.98 21.74 -26.67
N TYR A 152 6.38 21.11 -27.77
CA TYR A 152 5.86 19.82 -28.18
C TYR A 152 6.20 18.71 -27.17
N ASN A 153 7.47 18.60 -26.74
CA ASN A 153 7.88 17.64 -25.72
C ASN A 153 7.19 17.89 -24.37
N LEU A 154 6.99 19.15 -23.99
CA LEU A 154 6.28 19.50 -22.77
C LEU A 154 4.81 19.10 -22.84
N SER A 155 4.15 19.35 -23.98
CA SER A 155 2.77 18.92 -24.21
C SER A 155 2.62 17.40 -24.11
N LYS A 156 3.58 16.65 -24.65
CA LYS A 156 3.62 15.19 -24.56
C LYS A 156 3.77 14.72 -23.10
N LYS A 157 4.67 15.33 -22.34
CA LYS A 157 4.86 15.02 -20.91
C LYS A 157 3.58 15.25 -20.09
N PHE A 158 2.82 16.28 -20.42
CA PHE A 158 1.50 16.51 -19.81
C PHE A 158 0.44 15.50 -20.26
N LEU A 159 0.41 15.11 -21.55
CA LEU A 159 -0.49 14.05 -22.05
C LEU A 159 -0.23 12.70 -21.38
N ASP A 160 1.05 12.32 -21.28
CA ASP A 160 1.50 11.11 -20.60
C ASP A 160 1.13 11.17 -19.11
N GLY A 161 1.37 12.32 -18.47
CA GLY A 161 1.00 12.56 -17.07
C GLY A 161 -0.51 12.44 -16.81
N ILE A 162 -1.36 12.99 -17.67
CA ILE A 162 -2.82 12.85 -17.59
C ILE A 162 -3.22 11.38 -17.67
N SER A 163 -2.68 10.67 -18.66
CA SER A 163 -3.04 9.27 -18.95
C SER A 163 -2.63 8.36 -17.78
N SER A 164 -1.39 8.50 -17.30
CA SER A 164 -0.90 7.71 -16.16
C SER A 164 -1.63 8.06 -14.86
N ALA A 165 -1.93 9.34 -14.59
CA ALA A 165 -2.63 9.73 -13.38
C ALA A 165 -4.08 9.18 -13.35
N LEU A 166 -4.80 9.27 -14.47
CA LEU A 166 -6.14 8.69 -14.61
C LEU A 166 -6.11 7.16 -14.50
N PHE A 167 -5.13 6.50 -15.10
CA PHE A 167 -4.96 5.06 -14.97
C PHE A 167 -4.71 4.64 -13.51
N CYS A 168 -3.80 5.32 -12.81
CA CYS A 168 -3.55 5.08 -11.38
C CYS A 168 -4.80 5.34 -10.53
N SER A 169 -5.57 6.39 -10.83
CA SER A 169 -6.83 6.68 -10.13
C SER A 169 -7.83 5.55 -10.34
N LYS A 170 -7.94 5.04 -11.57
CA LYS A 170 -8.75 3.86 -11.89
C LYS A 170 -8.32 2.66 -11.05
N LEU A 171 -7.02 2.38 -10.95
CA LEU A 171 -6.48 1.29 -10.11
C LEU A 171 -6.86 1.48 -8.64
N CYS A 172 -6.72 2.71 -8.10
CA CYS A 172 -7.13 3.00 -6.73
C CYS A 172 -8.61 2.66 -6.50
N VAL A 173 -9.50 3.05 -7.41
CA VAL A 173 -10.93 2.74 -7.28
C VAL A 173 -11.20 1.25 -7.41
N MET A 174 -10.50 0.53 -8.31
CA MET A 174 -10.60 -0.92 -8.39
C MET A 174 -10.14 -1.61 -7.10
N ILE A 175 -9.07 -1.12 -6.46
CA ILE A 175 -8.57 -1.64 -5.17
C ILE A 175 -9.62 -1.44 -4.07
N MET A 176 -10.13 -0.20 -3.93
CA MET A 176 -11.10 0.17 -2.89
C MET A 176 -12.43 -0.58 -3.04
N LYS A 177 -12.92 -0.75 -4.28
CA LYS A 177 -14.19 -1.42 -4.55
C LYS A 177 -14.06 -2.94 -4.75
N ASN A 178 -12.83 -3.44 -4.94
CA ASN A 178 -12.56 -4.82 -5.34
C ASN A 178 -13.31 -5.25 -6.63
N GLU A 179 -13.46 -4.34 -7.59
CA GLU A 179 -14.24 -4.54 -8.81
C GLU A 179 -13.50 -3.96 -10.02
N THR A 180 -13.62 -4.64 -11.17
CA THR A 180 -13.11 -4.12 -12.44
C THR A 180 -14.03 -3.03 -12.97
N LEU A 181 -13.47 -1.85 -13.25
CA LEU A 181 -14.20 -0.75 -13.89
C LEU A 181 -14.11 -0.84 -15.41
N PRO A 182 -15.18 -0.45 -16.12
CA PRO A 182 -15.16 -0.37 -17.58
C PRO A 182 -14.14 0.65 -18.06
N ASP A 183 -13.66 0.45 -19.29
CA ASP A 183 -12.84 1.44 -19.97
C ASP A 183 -13.73 2.57 -20.49
N ILE A 184 -13.43 3.77 -20.03
CA ILE A 184 -14.08 5.01 -20.45
C ILE A 184 -13.05 5.81 -21.25
N PRO A 185 -13.41 6.42 -22.39
CA PRO A 185 -12.50 7.31 -23.11
C PRO A 185 -11.94 8.41 -22.21
N LEU A 186 -10.66 8.75 -22.36
CA LEU A 186 -9.97 9.71 -21.49
C LEU A 186 -10.65 11.09 -21.52
N GLU A 187 -11.12 11.52 -22.68
CA GLU A 187 -11.86 12.77 -22.87
C GLU A 187 -13.09 12.83 -21.96
N LYS A 188 -13.87 11.75 -21.93
CA LYS A 188 -15.05 11.62 -21.08
C LYS A 188 -14.68 11.54 -19.60
N GLN A 189 -13.53 10.94 -19.25
CA GLN A 189 -13.05 10.96 -17.88
C GLN A 189 -12.67 12.38 -17.43
N LEU A 190 -12.05 13.18 -18.29
CA LEU A 190 -11.71 14.57 -18.00
C LEU A 190 -12.98 15.42 -17.78
N GLU A 191 -14.00 15.24 -18.62
CA GLU A 191 -15.31 15.89 -18.45
C GLU A 191 -15.96 15.53 -17.10
N LEU A 192 -15.94 14.24 -16.73
CA LEU A 192 -16.48 13.76 -15.44
C LEU A 192 -15.73 14.33 -14.23
N LEU A 193 -14.46 14.72 -14.38
CA LEU A 193 -13.68 15.41 -13.35
C LEU A 193 -13.96 16.92 -13.25
N GLY A 194 -14.86 17.44 -14.09
CA GLY A 194 -15.22 18.86 -14.13
C GLY A 194 -14.17 19.73 -14.82
N ILE A 195 -13.31 19.14 -15.66
CA ILE A 195 -12.34 19.90 -16.44
C ILE A 195 -13.08 20.71 -17.51
N SER A 196 -12.68 21.97 -17.69
CA SER A 196 -13.35 22.88 -18.62
C SER A 196 -13.35 22.34 -20.06
N PRO A 197 -14.42 22.55 -20.85
CA PRO A 197 -14.47 22.11 -22.26
C PRO A 197 -13.28 22.60 -23.09
N VAL A 198 -12.76 23.79 -22.79
CA VAL A 198 -11.58 24.36 -23.46
C VAL A 198 -10.31 23.54 -23.16
N ALA A 199 -10.12 23.11 -21.91
CA ALA A 199 -8.98 22.27 -21.55
C ALA A 199 -9.11 20.85 -22.14
N VAL A 200 -10.33 20.30 -22.21
CA VAL A 200 -10.60 19.03 -22.91
C VAL A 200 -10.31 19.15 -24.41
N GLN A 201 -10.73 20.24 -25.06
CA GLN A 201 -10.40 20.52 -26.45
C GLN A 201 -8.89 20.61 -26.66
N ALA A 202 -8.16 21.30 -25.77
CA ALA A 202 -6.71 21.40 -25.84
C ALA A 202 -6.03 20.02 -25.69
N TYR A 203 -6.56 19.15 -24.83
CA TYR A 203 -6.13 17.75 -24.74
C TYR A 203 -6.30 17.01 -26.07
N VAL A 204 -7.48 17.11 -26.69
CA VAL A 204 -7.76 16.45 -27.99
C VAL A 204 -6.82 16.95 -29.09
N VAL A 205 -6.61 18.26 -29.19
CA VAL A 205 -5.69 18.86 -30.18
C VAL A 205 -4.26 18.43 -29.93
N ALA A 206 -3.78 18.50 -28.69
CA ALA A 206 -2.42 18.07 -28.35
C ALA A 206 -2.21 16.58 -28.62
N ARG A 207 -3.19 15.73 -28.30
CA ARG A 207 -3.17 14.30 -28.57
C ARG A 207 -3.08 14.02 -30.07
N ALA A 208 -3.93 14.66 -30.88
CA ALA A 208 -3.88 14.53 -32.33
C ALA A 208 -2.54 14.99 -32.92
N ASN A 209 -1.94 16.06 -32.38
CA ASN A 209 -0.62 16.53 -32.81
C ASN A 209 0.50 15.55 -32.45
N ALA A 210 0.45 14.94 -31.25
CA ALA A 210 1.40 13.93 -30.82
C ALA A 210 1.29 12.64 -31.66
N ASP A 211 0.08 12.18 -31.97
CA ASP A 211 -0.17 10.98 -32.78
C ASP A 211 0.36 11.16 -34.22
N ASN A 212 0.25 12.37 -34.77
CA ASN A 212 0.75 12.72 -36.10
C ASN A 212 2.24 13.12 -36.12
N LYS A 213 2.94 13.09 -34.97
CA LYS A 213 4.33 13.54 -34.80
C LYS A 213 4.59 14.95 -35.36
N ASN A 214 3.59 15.82 -35.31
CA ASN A 214 3.73 17.17 -35.84
C ASN A 214 4.44 18.04 -34.80
N SER A 215 5.74 18.30 -35.01
CA SER A 215 6.56 19.15 -34.12
C SER A 215 6.10 20.60 -34.10
N HIS A 216 5.24 21.01 -35.05
CA HIS A 216 4.60 22.32 -35.06
C HIS A 216 3.18 22.19 -34.51
N LEU A 217 2.99 22.62 -33.25
CA LEU A 217 1.68 22.88 -32.68
C LEU A 217 0.99 23.99 -33.49
N HIS A 218 0.28 23.60 -34.54
CA HIS A 218 -0.69 24.43 -35.23
C HIS A 218 -2.05 24.20 -34.57
N LEU A 219 -2.65 25.30 -34.11
CA LEU A 219 -4.06 25.39 -33.75
C LEU A 219 -4.91 25.43 -35.02
#